data_AF-A0A1X3D9K9-F1
#
_entry.id   AF-A0A1X3D9K9-F1
#
_cell.length_a   1.000
_cell.length_b   1.000
_cell.length_c   1.000
_cell.angle_alpha   90.00
_cell.angle_beta   90.00
_cell.angle_gamma   90.00
#
_symmetry.space_group_name_H-M   'P 1'
#
loop_
_entity.id
_entity.type
_entity.pdbx_description
1 polymer ?
#
loop_
_entity_poly.entity_id
_entity_poly.type
_entity_poly.pdbx_seq_one_letter_code
_entity_poly.pdbx_strand_id
1 'polypeptide(L)'
;MDKLNIQPLSNAVMRLQEGWQRYLQDISDTQIRDGLIQRFEFTYEISHKTLKRYLEYASANPAEIDLMTFQDLIRTANEQGLLLGDWSDWRQYRDMRSRTSHTYDEAVALTVVQGIEKFLTEAVFLQNTLQEKLAE
;
A
#
# COMPACT_ATOMS: atom_id res chain seq x y z
N MET A 1 19.15 -8.55 16.86
CA MET A 1 18.33 -7.61 16.06
C MET A 1 16.88 -7.94 16.35
N ASP A 2 16.08 -6.96 16.78
CA ASP A 2 14.65 -7.17 16.95
C ASP A 2 14.02 -7.50 15.59
N LYS A 3 13.12 -8.49 15.58
CA LYS A 3 12.40 -8.91 14.39
C LYS A 3 11.58 -7.72 13.86
N LEU A 4 11.64 -7.46 12.55
CA LEU A 4 10.81 -6.42 11.93
C LEU A 4 9.33 -6.68 12.19
N ASN A 5 8.65 -5.73 12.84
CA ASN A 5 7.22 -5.84 13.12
C ASN A 5 6.38 -5.35 11.93
N ILE A 6 5.69 -6.28 11.27
CA ILE A 6 4.78 -6.03 10.15
C ILE A 6 3.29 -6.05 10.54
N GLN A 7 2.95 -6.21 11.83
CA GLN A 7 1.56 -6.20 12.30
C GLN A 7 0.76 -4.95 11.88
N PRO A 8 1.34 -3.72 11.84
CA PRO A 8 0.64 -2.56 11.34
C PRO A 8 0.18 -2.70 9.87
N LEU A 9 0.99 -3.34 9.02
CA LEU A 9 0.62 -3.63 7.63
C LEU A 9 -0.52 -4.63 7.57
N SER A 10 -0.43 -5.75 8.30
CA SER A 10 -1.51 -6.75 8.36
C SER A 10 -2.84 -6.14 8.80
N ASN A 11 -2.81 -5.28 9.82
CA ASN A 11 -4.00 -4.58 10.30
C ASN A 11 -4.56 -3.62 9.25
N ALA A 12 -3.70 -2.90 8.52
CA ALA A 12 -4.12 -1.96 7.50
C ALA A 12 -4.77 -2.67 6.30
N VAL A 13 -4.16 -3.74 5.80
CA VAL A 13 -4.68 -4.55 4.69
C VAL A 13 -6.03 -5.17 5.06
N MET A 14 -6.16 -5.77 6.24
CA MET A 14 -7.42 -6.31 6.74
C MET A 14 -8.52 -5.25 6.76
N ARG A 15 -8.22 -4.05 7.29
CA ARG A 15 -9.19 -2.95 7.30
C ARG A 15 -9.53 -2.50 5.88
N LEU A 16 -8.56 -2.37 4.97
CA LEU A 16 -8.86 -2.01 3.58
C LEU A 16 -9.77 -3.06 2.90
N GLN A 17 -9.49 -4.35 3.12
CA GLN A 17 -10.30 -5.45 2.60
C GLN A 17 -11.74 -5.38 3.12
N GLU A 18 -11.95 -5.21 4.43
CA GLU A 18 -13.29 -5.01 5.00
C GLU A 18 -14.01 -3.80 4.39
N GLY A 19 -13.29 -2.69 4.18
CA GLY A 19 -13.85 -1.48 3.59
C GLY A 19 -14.31 -1.72 2.16
N TRP A 20 -13.49 -2.43 1.39
CA TRP A 20 -13.79 -2.82 0.02
C TRP A 20 -15.04 -3.70 -0.05
N GLN A 21 -15.12 -4.73 0.79
CA GLN A 21 -16.29 -5.62 0.84
C GLN A 21 -17.57 -4.87 1.21
N ARG A 22 -17.51 -3.93 2.15
CA ARG A 22 -18.68 -3.10 2.52
C ARG A 22 -19.10 -2.16 1.39
N TYR A 23 -18.14 -1.53 0.72
CA TYR A 23 -18.42 -0.66 -0.43
C TYR A 23 -19.13 -1.42 -1.55
N LEU A 24 -18.73 -2.66 -1.83
CA LEU A 24 -19.38 -3.50 -2.86
C LEU A 24 -20.84 -3.87 -2.54
N GLN A 25 -21.28 -3.79 -1.28
CA GLN A 25 -22.68 -4.06 -0.92
C GLN A 25 -23.60 -2.90 -1.32
N ASP A 26 -23.11 -1.66 -1.24
CA ASP A 26 -23.83 -0.46 -1.65
C ASP A 26 -22.83 0.62 -2.08
N ILE A 27 -22.60 0.72 -3.40
CA ILE A 27 -21.67 1.69 -3.97
C ILE A 27 -22.19 3.13 -3.93
N SER A 28 -23.48 3.33 -3.60
CA SER A 28 -24.11 4.64 -3.48
C SER A 28 -23.95 5.27 -2.09
N ASP A 29 -23.54 4.48 -1.09
CA ASP A 29 -23.27 4.97 0.26
C ASP A 29 -21.95 5.77 0.28
N THR A 30 -22.09 7.09 0.25
CA THR A 30 -20.96 8.03 0.24
C THR A 30 -20.13 7.95 1.52
N GLN A 31 -20.73 7.64 2.67
CA GLN A 31 -20.01 7.54 3.94
C GLN A 31 -19.10 6.31 3.96
N ILE A 32 -19.55 5.20 3.36
CA ILE A 32 -18.72 4.00 3.16
C ILE A 32 -17.61 4.28 2.15
N ARG A 33 -17.91 4.99 1.05
CA ARG A 33 -16.91 5.42 0.07
C ARG A 33 -15.81 6.27 0.70
N ASP A 34 -16.16 7.26 1.49
CA ASP A 34 -15.20 8.14 2.17
C ASP A 34 -14.33 7.35 3.16
N GLY A 35 -14.96 6.45 3.93
CA GLY A 35 -14.25 5.53 4.82
C GLY A 35 -13.30 4.59 4.08
N LEU A 36 -13.68 4.12 2.89
CA LEU A 36 -12.83 3.28 2.03
C LEU A 36 -11.61 4.05 1.53
N ILE A 37 -11.79 5.30 1.06
CA ILE A 37 -10.70 6.18 0.62
C ILE A 37 -9.72 6.42 1.77
N GLN A 38 -10.21 6.71 2.98
CA GLN A 38 -9.35 6.88 4.15
C GLN A 38 -8.57 5.60 4.48
N ARG A 39 -9.19 4.42 4.32
CA ARG A 39 -8.53 3.13 4.49
C ARG A 39 -7.45 2.90 3.45
N PHE A 40 -7.68 3.30 2.20
CA PHE A 40 -6.65 3.29 1.16
C PHE A 40 -5.45 4.16 1.55
N GLU A 41 -5.68 5.41 1.97
CA GLU A 41 -4.60 6.34 2.31
C GLU A 41 -3.63 5.79 3.34
N PHE A 42 -4.14 5.35 4.50
CA PHE A 42 -3.26 4.86 5.56
C PHE A 42 -2.61 3.54 5.15
N THR A 43 -3.27 2.71 4.35
CA THR A 43 -2.71 1.44 3.89
C THR A 43 -1.56 1.69 2.93
N TYR A 44 -1.72 2.61 1.97
CA TYR A 44 -0.63 3.08 1.11
C TYR A 44 0.58 3.58 1.92
N GLU A 45 0.35 4.47 2.89
CA GLU A 45 1.42 5.02 3.72
C GLU A 45 2.14 3.95 4.56
N ILE A 46 1.40 2.97 5.09
CA ILE A 46 1.97 1.87 5.87
C ILE A 46 2.73 0.90 4.95
N SER A 47 2.20 0.59 3.76
CA SER A 47 2.84 -0.31 2.79
C SER A 47 4.23 0.16 2.40
N HIS A 48 4.39 1.40 1.92
CA HIS A 48 5.72 1.86 1.47
C HIS A 48 6.72 2.04 2.61
N LYS A 49 6.25 2.47 3.80
CA LYS A 49 7.11 2.57 4.99
C LYS A 49 7.55 1.20 5.49
N THR A 50 6.66 0.21 5.45
CA THR A 50 6.98 -1.17 5.86
C THR A 50 7.95 -1.81 4.87
N LEU A 51 7.73 -1.59 3.57
CA LEU A 51 8.63 -2.03 2.51
C LEU A 51 10.04 -1.45 2.70
N LYS A 52 10.15 -0.13 2.93
CA LYS A 52 11.45 0.52 3.18
C LYS A 52 12.17 -0.09 4.37
N ARG A 53 11.46 -0.24 5.50
CA ARG A 53 12.01 -0.86 6.72
C ARG A 53 12.44 -2.30 6.52
N TYR A 54 11.74 -3.04 5.66
CA TYR A 54 12.17 -4.40 5.28
C TYR A 54 13.45 -4.38 4.46
N LEU A 55 13.56 -3.52 3.46
CA LEU A 55 14.79 -3.38 2.67
C LEU A 55 15.98 -2.94 3.54
N GLU A 56 15.78 -2.02 4.48
CA GLU A 56 16.78 -1.64 5.48
C GLU A 56 17.18 -2.83 6.36
N TYR A 57 16.21 -3.61 6.81
CA TYR A 57 16.43 -4.78 7.67
C TYR A 57 17.20 -5.90 6.96
N ALA A 58 16.91 -6.16 5.68
CA ALA A 58 17.50 -7.23 4.89
C ALA A 58 18.83 -6.84 4.21
N SER A 59 19.16 -5.55 4.14
CA SER A 59 20.36 -5.05 3.46
C SER A 59 21.61 -5.14 4.33
N ALA A 60 22.75 -5.49 3.70
CA ALA A 60 24.06 -5.40 4.32
C ALA A 60 24.52 -3.93 4.54
N ASN A 61 23.95 -2.98 3.79
CA ASN A 61 24.18 -1.55 3.94
C ASN A 61 22.85 -0.78 4.00
N PRO A 62 22.22 -0.68 5.19
CA PRO A 62 20.94 0.01 5.35
C PRO A 62 20.98 1.49 4.95
N ALA A 63 22.14 2.14 5.07
CA ALA A 63 22.32 3.55 4.72
C ALA A 63 22.13 3.83 3.21
N GLU A 64 22.37 2.83 2.35
CA GLU A 64 22.07 2.97 0.92
C GLU A 64 20.57 3.03 0.66
N ILE A 65 19.76 2.29 1.43
CA ILE A 65 18.30 2.29 1.31
C ILE A 65 17.72 3.66 1.71
N ASP A 66 18.32 4.32 2.71
CA ASP A 66 17.92 5.66 3.15
C ASP A 66 18.10 6.74 2.07
N LEU A 67 19.07 6.54 1.17
CA LEU A 67 19.38 7.47 0.09
C LEU A 67 18.56 7.22 -1.18
N MET A 68 17.83 6.10 -1.26
CA MET A 68 17.03 5.77 -2.44
C MET A 68 15.89 6.75 -2.63
N THR A 69 15.68 7.15 -3.88
CA THR A 69 14.42 7.80 -4.24
C THR A 69 13.27 6.79 -4.09
N PHE A 70 12.03 7.27 -3.93
CA PHE A 70 10.88 6.38 -3.89
C PHE A 70 10.79 5.48 -5.13
N GLN A 71 11.16 6.00 -6.31
CA GLN A 71 11.16 5.23 -7.55
C GLN A 71 12.19 4.10 -7.52
N ASP A 72 13.40 4.36 -7.02
CA ASP A 72 14.45 3.34 -6.93
C ASP A 72 14.16 2.31 -5.84
N LEU A 73 13.52 2.74 -4.74
CA LEU A 73 13.02 1.85 -3.69
C LEU A 73 12.02 0.83 -4.26
N ILE A 74 11.05 1.30 -5.04
CA ILE A 74 10.04 0.43 -5.68
C ILE A 74 10.68 -0.52 -6.70
N ARG A 75 11.60 -0.03 -7.54
CA ARG A 75 12.31 -0.89 -8.50
C ARG A 75 13.09 -1.99 -7.80
N THR A 76 13.87 -1.63 -6.79
CA THR A 76 14.65 -2.57 -5.98
C THR A 76 13.74 -3.62 -5.34
N ALA A 77 12.61 -3.20 -4.77
CA ALA A 77 11.65 -4.10 -4.16
C ALA A 77 10.99 -5.06 -5.16
N ASN A 78 10.62 -4.57 -6.34
CA ASN A 78 10.04 -5.39 -7.40
C ASN A 78 11.06 -6.39 -7.96
N GLU A 79 12.31 -5.98 -8.16
CA GLU A 79 13.42 -6.87 -8.56
C GLU A 79 13.70 -7.98 -7.54
N GLN A 80 13.47 -7.70 -6.25
CA GLN A 80 13.56 -8.69 -5.16
C GLN A 80 12.29 -9.54 -5.00
N GLY A 81 11.27 -9.37 -5.85
CA GLY A 81 10.01 -10.11 -5.80
C GLY A 81 9.11 -9.73 -4.63
N LEU A 82 9.33 -8.58 -3.99
CA LEU A 82 8.52 -8.09 -2.85
C LEU A 82 7.21 -7.45 -3.29
N LEU A 83 7.13 -7.03 -4.56
CA LEU A 83 6.01 -6.29 -5.14
C LEU A 83 5.45 -7.02 -6.35
N LEU A 84 4.15 -6.93 -6.53
CA LEU A 84 3.46 -7.52 -7.69
C LEU A 84 3.58 -6.59 -8.90
N GLY A 85 3.33 -5.29 -8.68
CA GLY A 85 3.41 -4.25 -9.69
C GLY A 85 4.76 -3.54 -9.74
N ASP A 86 5.01 -2.88 -10.87
CA ASP A 86 6.25 -2.15 -11.12
C ASP A 86 6.15 -0.67 -10.69
N TRP A 87 7.14 0.14 -11.09
CA TRP A 87 7.11 1.58 -10.83
C TRP A 87 5.89 2.28 -11.43
N SER A 88 5.39 1.86 -12.59
CA SER A 88 4.20 2.45 -13.21
C SER A 88 2.98 2.31 -12.30
N ASP A 89 2.79 1.13 -11.72
CA ASP A 89 1.68 0.85 -10.80
C ASP A 89 1.80 1.66 -9.51
N TRP A 90 2.98 1.66 -8.89
CA TRP A 90 3.22 2.41 -7.66
C TRP A 90 3.18 3.93 -7.85
N ARG A 91 3.54 4.42 -9.04
CA ARG A 91 3.32 5.82 -9.42
C ARG A 91 1.83 6.15 -9.51
N GLN A 92 1.01 5.26 -10.03
CA GLN A 92 -0.46 5.43 -10.05
C GLN A 92 -1.01 5.47 -8.63
N TYR A 93 -0.60 4.56 -7.73
CA TYR A 93 -1.06 4.58 -6.33
C TYR A 93 -0.64 5.86 -5.61
N ARG A 94 0.57 6.35 -5.89
CA ARG A 94 1.05 7.64 -5.37
C ARG A 94 0.21 8.82 -5.87
N ASP A 95 -0.13 8.83 -7.16
CA ASP A 95 -1.00 9.85 -7.75
C ASP A 95 -2.41 9.81 -7.14
N MET A 96 -3.00 8.61 -7.03
CA MET A 96 -4.28 8.41 -6.34
C MET A 96 -4.24 8.98 -4.92
N ARG A 97 -3.20 8.66 -4.13
CA ARG A 97 -3.01 9.19 -2.77
C ARG A 97 -2.88 10.72 -2.74
N SER A 98 -2.29 11.33 -3.77
CA SER A 98 -2.18 12.79 -3.84
C SER A 98 -3.54 13.47 -4.07
N ARG A 99 -4.47 12.76 -4.71
CA ARG A 99 -5.81 13.26 -5.04
C ARG A 99 -6.82 13.10 -3.91
N THR A 100 -6.51 12.32 -2.87
CA THR A 100 -7.46 12.02 -1.80
C THR A 100 -7.87 13.25 -0.98
N SER A 101 -7.03 14.29 -0.92
CA SER A 101 -7.40 15.58 -0.32
C SER A 101 -8.51 16.32 -1.07
N HIS A 102 -8.85 15.88 -2.28
CA HIS A 102 -9.87 16.47 -3.15
C HIS A 102 -11.12 15.59 -3.29
N THR A 103 -11.29 14.55 -2.46
CA THR A 103 -12.42 13.61 -2.59
C THR A 103 -13.73 14.14 -2.05
N TYR A 104 -13.77 15.40 -1.60
CA TYR A 104 -15.03 16.15 -1.48
C TYR A 104 -15.69 16.37 -2.86
N ASP A 105 -14.93 16.31 -3.95
CA ASP A 105 -15.45 16.20 -5.32
C ASP A 105 -15.76 14.73 -5.62
N GLU A 106 -17.00 14.46 -5.99
CA GLU A 106 -17.47 13.09 -6.25
C GLU A 106 -16.76 12.41 -7.42
N ALA A 107 -16.46 13.13 -8.50
CA ALA A 107 -15.76 12.56 -9.64
C ALA A 107 -14.32 12.15 -9.26
N VAL A 108 -13.67 12.96 -8.41
CA VAL A 108 -12.36 12.61 -7.84
C VAL A 108 -12.47 11.38 -6.94
N ALA A 109 -13.45 11.34 -6.04
CA ALA A 109 -13.68 10.20 -5.14
C ALA A 109 -13.87 8.89 -5.92
N LEU A 110 -14.72 8.91 -6.95
CA LEU A 110 -14.97 7.75 -7.81
C LEU A 110 -13.70 7.30 -8.55
N THR A 111 -12.88 8.25 -9.03
CA THR A 111 -11.61 7.91 -9.70
C THR A 111 -10.63 7.23 -8.74
N VAL A 112 -10.54 7.69 -7.49
CA VAL A 112 -9.68 7.05 -6.48
C VAL A 112 -10.17 5.62 -6.20
N VAL A 113 -11.47 5.45 -5.99
CA VAL A 113 -12.07 4.15 -5.65
C VAL A 113 -11.82 3.08 -6.73
N GLN A 114 -11.86 3.47 -8.02
CA GLN A 114 -11.58 2.56 -9.14
C GLN A 114 -10.20 1.90 -9.07
N GLY A 115 -9.21 2.55 -8.45
CA GLY A 115 -7.86 1.98 -8.29
C GLY A 115 -7.66 1.16 -7.01
N ILE A 116 -8.61 1.19 -6.08
CA ILE A 116 -8.43 0.58 -4.74
C ILE A 116 -8.35 -0.94 -4.81
N GLU A 117 -9.10 -1.61 -5.68
CA GLU A 117 -9.06 -3.07 -5.83
C GLU A 117 -7.67 -3.56 -6.25
N LYS A 118 -7.07 -2.88 -7.24
CA LYS A 118 -5.73 -3.18 -7.74
C LYS A 118 -4.68 -2.96 -6.63
N PHE A 119 -4.76 -1.83 -5.92
CA PHE A 119 -3.88 -1.56 -4.79
C PHE A 119 -4.08 -2.54 -3.63
N LEU A 120 -5.30 -2.97 -3.34
CA LEU A 120 -5.57 -3.97 -2.30
C LEU A 120 -4.87 -5.30 -2.64
N THR A 121 -4.93 -5.72 -3.91
CA THR A 121 -4.22 -6.92 -4.38
C THR A 121 -2.70 -6.79 -4.20
N GLU A 122 -2.13 -5.63 -4.55
CA GLU A 122 -0.72 -5.30 -4.32
C GLU A 122 -0.34 -5.39 -2.82
N ALA A 123 -1.16 -4.77 -1.95
CA ALA A 123 -0.88 -4.69 -0.53
C ALA A 123 -0.99 -6.07 0.17
N VAL A 124 -1.94 -6.92 -0.27
CA VAL A 124 -2.04 -8.31 0.17
C VAL A 124 -0.81 -9.11 -0.27
N PHE A 125 -0.37 -8.94 -1.52
CA PHE A 125 0.84 -9.61 -2.01
C PHE A 125 2.06 -9.22 -1.18
N LEU A 126 2.31 -7.92 -1.00
CA LEU A 126 3.40 -7.42 -0.17
C LEU A 126 3.34 -8.00 1.25
N GLN A 127 2.17 -7.98 1.89
CA GLN A 127 2.01 -8.52 3.23
C GLN A 127 2.40 -10.01 3.30
N ASN A 128 1.90 -10.83 2.38
CA ASN A 128 2.16 -12.27 2.37
C ASN A 128 3.65 -12.57 2.12
N THR A 129 4.26 -11.90 1.13
CA THR A 129 5.67 -12.07 0.82
C THR A 129 6.56 -11.70 2.02
N LEU A 130 6.25 -10.59 2.73
CA LEU A 130 7.00 -10.21 3.92
C LEU A 130 6.79 -11.20 5.09
N GLN A 131 5.60 -11.77 5.24
CA GLN A 131 5.33 -12.79 6.25
C GLN A 131 6.17 -14.05 6.01
N GLU A 132 6.26 -14.51 4.77
CA GLU A 132 7.08 -15.66 4.37
C GLU A 132 8.56 -15.38 4.61
N LYS A 133 9.06 -14.24 4.13
CA LYS A 133 10.48 -13.86 4.27
C LYS A 133 10.95 -13.66 5.70
N LEU A 134 10.05 -13.30 6.62
CA LEU A 134 10.36 -13.15 8.05
C LEU A 134 10.15 -14.45 8.85
N ALA A 135 9.61 -15.49 8.23
CA ALA A 135 9.45 -16.81 8.83
C ALA A 135 10.65 -17.75 8.52
N GLU A 136 11.36 -17.48 7.43
CA GLU A 136 12.68 -18.04 7.09
C GLU A 136 13.77 -17.61 8.10
#